data_AF-A0A526YDU1-F1
#
_entry.id   AF-A0A526YDU1-F1
#
_cell.length_a   1.000
_cell.length_b   1.000
_cell.length_c   1.000
_cell.angle_alpha   90.00
_cell.angle_beta   90.00
_cell.angle_gamma   90.00
#
_symmetry.space_group_name_H-M   'P 1'
#
loop_
_entity.id
_entity.type
_entity.pdbx_description
1 polymer ?
#
loop_
_entity_poly.entity_id
_entity_poly.type
_entity_poly.pdbx_seq_one_letter_code
_entity_poly.pdbx_strand_id
1 'polypeptide(L)' 'MTSALRPYKDLFPQTGQRVMVDPSSVVVGDVIMEDDVSIWPLVAIRGDVN' A
#
# COMPACT_ATOMS: atom_id res chain seq x y z
N MET A 1 5.64 15.96 1.95
CA MET A 1 6.02 14.57 1.64
C MET A 1 4.75 13.72 1.70
N THR A 2 4.27 13.19 0.58
CA THR A 2 3.13 12.25 0.57
C THR A 2 3.59 10.85 0.97
N SER A 3 2.83 10.18 1.84
CA SER A 3 3.05 8.78 2.23
C SER A 3 2.76 7.82 1.06
N ALA A 4 3.50 6.70 0.99
CA ALA A 4 3.27 5.62 0.03
C ALA A 4 1.97 4.85 0.32
N LEU A 5 1.56 4.75 1.59
CA LEU A 5 0.28 4.16 2.01
C LEU A 5 -0.76 5.27 2.25
N ARG A 6 -1.95 5.14 1.68
CA ARG A 6 -3.01 6.16 1.73
C ARG A 6 -4.38 5.56 2.05
N PRO A 7 -5.21 6.25 2.84
CA PRO A 7 -6.57 5.80 3.11
C PRO A 7 -7.49 5.95 1.88
N TYR A 8 -8.57 5.17 1.86
CA TYR A 8 -9.75 5.40 1.04
C TYR A 8 -11.01 5.14 1.89
N LYS A 9 -11.82 6.18 2.10
CA LYS A 9 -12.93 6.15 3.09
C LYS A 9 -12.41 5.67 4.45
N ASP A 10 -13.03 4.65 5.03
CA ASP A 10 -12.65 4.06 6.31
C ASP A 10 -11.62 2.92 6.18
N LEU A 11 -11.05 2.73 4.97
CA LEU A 11 -10.12 1.64 4.66
C LEU A 11 -8.69 2.19 4.55
N PHE A 12 -7.73 1.44 5.09
CA PHE A 12 -6.31 1.76 5.04
C PHE A 12 -5.50 0.48 4.76
N PRO A 13 -4.40 0.55 3.97
CA PRO A 13 -3.58 -0.61 3.68
C PRO A 13 -3.03 -1.28 4.95
N GLN A 14 -3.09 -2.61 5.00
CA GLN A 14 -2.58 -3.42 6.09
C GLN A 14 -1.28 -4.11 5.68
N THR A 15 -0.29 -4.13 6.59
CA THR A 15 1.04 -4.70 6.35
C THR A 15 1.35 -5.79 7.37
N GLY A 16 1.83 -6.93 6.90
CA GLY A 16 2.51 -7.95 7.69
C GLY A 16 3.91 -7.53 8.12
N GLN A 17 4.73 -8.50 8.49
CA GLN A 17 6.11 -8.28 8.94
C GLN A 17 7.07 -8.17 7.75
N ARG A 18 8.12 -7.36 7.92
CA ARG A 18 9.22 -7.21 6.93
C ARG A 18 8.75 -6.78 5.53
N VAL A 19 7.61 -6.08 5.45
CA VAL A 19 7.10 -5.51 4.20
C VAL A 19 7.96 -4.30 3.81
N MET A 20 8.36 -4.26 2.54
CA MET A 20 9.02 -3.10 1.94
C MET A 20 8.07 -2.44 0.95
N VAL A 21 7.82 -1.13 1.14
CA VAL A 21 7.14 -0.30 0.14
C VAL A 21 8.07 0.82 -0.26
N ASP A 22 8.44 0.85 -1.53
CA ASP A 22 9.27 1.91 -2.06
C ASP A 22 8.57 3.28 -1.89
N PRO A 23 9.27 4.35 -1.46
CA PRO A 23 8.66 5.67 -1.24
C PRO A 23 8.00 6.30 -2.47
N SER A 24 8.37 5.89 -3.68
CA SER A 24 7.75 6.38 -4.93
C SER A 24 6.45 5.65 -5.29
N SER A 25 6.13 4.56 -4.59
CA SER A 25 4.91 3.76 -4.80
C SER A 25 3.68 4.41 -4.19
N VAL A 26 2.50 3.95 -4.63
CA VAL A 26 1.21 4.39 -4.09
C VAL A 26 0.32 3.17 -3.86
N VAL A 27 -0.05 2.93 -2.60
CA VAL A 27 -0.97 1.86 -2.18
C VAL A 27 -2.15 2.49 -1.45
N VAL A 28 -3.37 2.22 -1.93
CA VAL A 28 -4.57 2.94 -1.49
C VAL A 28 -5.70 1.97 -1.15
N GLY A 29 -6.37 2.21 -0.02
CA GLY A 29 -7.63 1.55 0.33
C GLY A 29 -7.46 0.14 0.90
N ASP A 30 -8.35 -0.78 0.50
CA ASP A 30 -8.41 -2.15 1.02
C ASP A 30 -7.37 -3.04 0.35
N VAL A 31 -6.14 -2.94 0.86
CA VAL A 31 -4.99 -3.71 0.38
C VAL A 31 -4.34 -4.40 1.57
N ILE A 32 -4.18 -5.72 1.49
CA ILE A 32 -3.50 -6.53 2.49
C ILE A 32 -2.19 -7.03 1.88
N MET A 33 -1.07 -6.69 2.51
CA MET A 33 0.27 -7.19 2.16
C MET A 33 0.74 -8.13 3.27
N GLU A 34 0.94 -9.40 2.93
CA GLU A 34 1.44 -10.41 3.87
C GLU A 34 2.93 -10.24 4.18
N ASP A 35 3.45 -11.10 5.06
CA ASP A 35 4.87 -11.14 5.43
C ASP A 35 5.81 -11.20 4.21
N ASP A 36 6.93 -10.47 4.29
CA ASP A 36 8.02 -10.46 3.30
C ASP A 36 7.65 -9.94 1.89
N VAL A 37 6.46 -9.35 1.71
CA VAL A 37 6.07 -8.69 0.46
C VAL A 37 6.92 -7.45 0.18
N SER A 38 7.32 -7.28 -1.09
CA SER A 38 8.10 -6.13 -1.55
C SER A 38 7.40 -5.42 -2.72
N ILE A 39 7.06 -4.15 -2.52
CA ILE A 39 6.49 -3.27 -3.54
C ILE A 39 7.56 -2.31 -4.04
N TRP A 40 7.99 -2.54 -5.28
CA TRP A 40 9.11 -1.86 -5.93
C TRP A 40 8.73 -0.49 -6.51
N PRO A 41 9.72 0.35 -6.88
CA PRO A 41 9.48 1.72 -7.32
C PRO A 41 8.39 1.87 -8.40
N LEU A 42 7.65 2.99 -8.30
CA LEU A 42 6.62 3.43 -9.25
C LEU A 42 5.42 2.48 -9.43
N VAL A 43 5.17 1.57 -8.48
CA VAL A 43 3.99 0.71 -8.47
C VAL A 43 2.78 1.45 -7.90
N ALA A 44 1.61 1.25 -8.53
CA ALA A 44 0.33 1.71 -8.03
C ALA A 44 -0.59 0.52 -7.72
N ILE A 45 -1.05 0.40 -6.47
CA ILE A 45 -2.04 -0.57 -6.03
C ILE A 45 -3.25 0.21 -5.52
N ARG A 46 -4.41 -0.05 -6.13
CA ARG A 46 -5.64 0.70 -5.86
C ARG A 46 -6.73 -0.29 -5.47
N GLY A 47 -6.92 -0.45 -4.16
CA GLY A 47 -8.00 -1.21 -3.53
C GLY A 47 -9.18 -0.32 -3.18
N ASP A 48 -9.58 0.56 -4.10
CA ASP A 48 -10.83 1.30 -4.01
C ASP A 48 -11.92 0.55 -4.80
N VAL A 49 -13.05 0.30 -4.15
CA VAL A 49 -14.16 -0.45 -4.75
C VAL A 49 -14.87 0.46 -5.76
N ASN A 50 -15.19 -0.08 -6.94
CA ASN A 50 -16.23 0.48 -7.83
C ASN A 50 -17.59 -0.09 -7.46
#